data_AF-T1WW74-F1
#
_entry.id   AF-T1WW74-F1
#
_cell.length_a   1.000
_cell.length_b   1.000
_cell.length_c   1.000
_cell.angle_alpha   90.00
_cell.angle_beta   90.00
_cell.angle_gamma   90.00
#
_symmetry.space_group_name_H-M   'P 1'
#
loop_
_entity.id
_entity.type
_entity.pdbx_description
1 polymer ?
#
loop_
_entity_poly.entity_id
_entity_poly.type
_entity_poly.pdbx_seq_one_letter_code
_entity_poly.pdbx_strand_id
1 'polypeptide(L)'
;NALSSHMLSQVFRDGKIYQQEYEKGKPLYPVKVIGETDRRGTRQQFWPDAGIFTTTTFQWDIVARRMRELAFLNAGIRITLTDLRPNDEGKTRREVFHAKDGLKEFVRYIDRHRTHLFDDVIYLKTEKQGLPIEVAIMYNTDYSENLHSYVNNINTIEGGTHVTGFRMALTRVLKNYADNDAQISKQIEKAKIEVAGEDFREGLTAVISIKVAEPQFEGQTKTKLGNSEVSGAVNQAVGEALTNYLEEHPVEAKQICEKVILAATARVAARKARESVQRKSVMSGGGLPGKLADCSNKDPKQCEIFLVEGDSAGGSAKQGRDRYTQAILPLRGKILNVEKVQWHRVFEAESVMNIIQSIGVRFGVEGE
;
A
#
# COMPACT_ATOMS: atom_id res chain seq x y z
N ASN A 1 -27.69 10.96 2.65
CA ASN A 1 -28.83 11.82 2.99
C ASN A 1 -28.49 13.30 2.88
N ALA A 2 -27.69 13.88 3.78
CA ALA A 2 -27.40 15.32 3.75
C ALA A 2 -26.71 15.84 2.47
N LEU A 3 -25.88 15.00 1.82
CA LEU A 3 -25.12 15.35 0.61
C LEU A 3 -25.81 14.86 -0.67
N SER A 4 -27.12 14.62 -0.63
CA SER A 4 -27.90 14.07 -1.74
C SER A 4 -29.03 15.02 -2.09
N SER A 5 -29.26 15.28 -3.38
CA SER A 5 -30.42 16.06 -3.82
C SER A 5 -31.71 15.32 -3.50
N HIS A 6 -31.74 14.01 -3.78
CA HIS A 6 -32.82 13.10 -3.42
C HIS A 6 -32.25 11.77 -2.87
N MET A 7 -32.98 11.14 -1.96
CA MET A 7 -32.67 9.83 -1.42
C MET A 7 -33.95 9.04 -1.15
N LEU A 8 -33.98 7.78 -1.57
CA LEU A 8 -35.04 6.80 -1.35
C LEU A 8 -34.50 5.66 -0.47
N SER A 9 -35.16 5.44 0.67
CA SER A 9 -34.86 4.34 1.59
C SER A 9 -36.04 3.37 1.63
N GLN A 10 -35.78 2.09 1.40
CA GLN A 10 -36.77 1.01 1.50
C GLN A 10 -36.27 -0.07 2.47
N VAL A 11 -37.11 -0.46 3.42
CA VAL A 11 -36.83 -1.53 4.39
C VAL A 11 -37.86 -2.64 4.18
N PHE A 12 -37.37 -3.86 3.98
CA PHE A 12 -38.16 -5.07 3.80
C PHE A 12 -38.11 -5.85 5.10
N ARG A 13 -39.21 -5.86 5.86
CA ARG A 13 -39.27 -6.46 7.20
C ARG A 13 -40.72 -6.79 7.58
N ASP A 14 -40.93 -7.85 8.35
CA ASP A 14 -42.22 -8.23 8.93
C ASP A 14 -43.36 -8.32 7.89
N GLY A 15 -43.05 -8.89 6.72
CA GLY A 15 -43.99 -9.06 5.61
C GLY A 15 -44.28 -7.79 4.80
N LYS A 16 -43.64 -6.66 5.12
CA LYS A 16 -43.98 -5.33 4.60
C LYS A 16 -42.78 -4.61 3.98
N ILE A 17 -43.08 -3.73 3.02
CA ILE A 17 -42.13 -2.80 2.42
C ILE A 17 -42.39 -1.41 3.00
N TYR A 18 -41.49 -0.95 3.86
CA TYR A 18 -41.49 0.40 4.41
C TYR A 18 -40.68 1.33 3.52
N GLN A 19 -41.20 2.51 3.20
CA GLN A 19 -40.53 3.49 2.35
C GLN A 19 -40.53 4.88 2.99
N GLN A 20 -39.41 5.59 2.83
CA GLN A 20 -39.30 7.02 3.06
C GLN A 20 -38.37 7.68 2.03
N GLU A 21 -38.72 8.90 1.64
CA GLU A 21 -37.93 9.73 0.72
C GLU A 21 -37.47 11.01 1.40
N TYR A 22 -36.31 11.50 0.97
CA TYR A 22 -35.68 12.70 1.50
C TYR A 22 -35.22 13.61 0.37
N GLU A 23 -35.29 14.91 0.59
CA GLU A 23 -34.72 15.94 -0.27
C GLU A 23 -33.73 16.76 0.55
N LYS A 24 -32.45 16.75 0.16
CA LYS A 24 -31.36 17.46 0.87
C LYS A 24 -31.35 17.21 2.38
N GLY A 25 -31.54 15.96 2.79
CA GLY A 25 -31.57 15.55 4.20
C GLY A 25 -32.96 15.61 4.87
N LYS A 26 -33.93 16.34 4.30
CA LYS A 26 -35.24 16.55 4.92
C LYS A 26 -36.23 15.46 4.49
N PRO A 27 -36.91 14.77 5.42
CA PRO A 27 -37.93 13.78 5.06
C PRO A 27 -39.11 14.48 4.38
N LEU A 28 -39.56 13.95 3.25
CA LEU A 28 -40.71 14.49 2.51
C LEU A 28 -42.05 14.10 3.16
N TYR A 29 -42.08 12.97 3.84
CA TYR A 29 -43.26 12.42 4.52
C TYR A 29 -42.85 11.40 5.59
N PRO A 30 -43.73 11.08 6.57
CA PRO A 30 -43.48 9.99 7.54
C PRO A 30 -43.38 8.63 6.85
N VAL A 31 -42.64 7.68 7.45
CA VAL A 31 -42.48 6.32 6.90
C VAL A 31 -43.85 5.70 6.58
N LYS A 32 -44.01 5.19 5.35
CA LYS A 32 -45.26 4.54 4.89
C LYS A 32 -45.00 3.11 4.44
N VAL A 33 -46.02 2.26 4.56
CA VAL A 33 -46.03 0.92 3.97
C VAL A 33 -46.50 1.04 2.52
N ILE A 34 -45.72 0.55 1.58
CA ILE A 34 -46.01 0.63 0.13
C ILE A 34 -46.38 -0.71 -0.50
N GLY A 35 -46.30 -1.80 0.26
CA GLY A 35 -46.65 -3.13 -0.22
C GLY A 35 -46.23 -4.22 0.75
N GLU A 36 -46.49 -5.45 0.35
CA GLU A 36 -46.09 -6.68 1.06
C GLU A 36 -44.85 -7.29 0.41
N THR A 37 -44.09 -8.07 1.18
CA THR A 37 -42.89 -8.75 0.70
C THR A 37 -42.55 -9.96 1.55
N ASP A 38 -41.98 -10.98 0.89
CA ASP A 38 -41.33 -12.14 1.50
C ASP A 38 -39.83 -11.92 1.78
N ARG A 39 -39.27 -10.80 1.29
CA ARG A 39 -37.85 -10.47 1.41
C ARG A 39 -37.54 -9.79 2.74
N ARG A 40 -36.30 -9.93 3.18
CA ARG A 40 -35.74 -9.15 4.29
C ARG A 40 -34.49 -8.40 3.86
N GLY A 41 -34.37 -7.14 4.25
CA GLY A 41 -33.19 -6.32 3.96
C GLY A 41 -33.51 -4.85 3.80
N THR A 42 -32.56 -4.10 3.24
CA THR A 42 -32.69 -2.66 3.02
C THR A 42 -32.16 -2.32 1.64
N ARG A 43 -32.88 -1.45 0.93
CA ARG A 43 -32.41 -0.81 -0.30
C ARG A 43 -32.24 0.68 -0.04
N GLN A 44 -31.08 1.19 -0.43
CA GLN A 44 -30.78 2.61 -0.42
C GLN A 44 -30.49 3.06 -1.83
N GLN A 45 -31.14 4.13 -2.26
CA GLN A 45 -30.91 4.78 -3.55
C GLN A 45 -30.80 6.28 -3.32
N PHE A 46 -29.80 6.92 -3.92
CA PHE A 46 -29.55 8.35 -3.72
C PHE A 46 -28.97 8.99 -4.97
N TRP A 47 -29.19 10.29 -5.10
CA TRP A 47 -28.66 11.13 -6.16
C TRP A 47 -27.72 12.17 -5.54
N PRO A 48 -26.42 12.17 -5.87
CA PRO A 48 -25.49 13.18 -5.37
C PRO A 48 -25.94 14.61 -5.73
N ASP A 49 -25.79 15.55 -4.80
CA ASP A 49 -26.15 16.95 -5.05
C ASP A 49 -25.08 17.66 -5.89
N ALA A 50 -25.43 18.08 -7.11
CA ALA A 50 -24.54 18.80 -8.02
C ALA A 50 -24.22 20.25 -7.56
N GLY A 51 -24.95 20.79 -6.57
CA GLY A 51 -24.59 22.04 -5.92
C GLY A 51 -23.47 21.88 -4.88
N ILE A 52 -23.14 20.64 -4.49
CA ILE A 52 -22.08 20.33 -3.52
C ILE A 52 -20.88 19.68 -4.21
N PHE A 53 -21.13 18.70 -5.08
CA PHE A 53 -20.07 17.96 -5.77
C PHE A 53 -19.80 18.51 -7.16
N THR A 54 -18.52 18.66 -7.51
CA THR A 54 -18.09 19.04 -8.86
C THR A 54 -18.34 17.94 -9.91
N THR A 55 -18.42 16.69 -9.47
CA THR A 55 -18.77 15.54 -10.31
C THR A 55 -19.78 14.66 -9.60
N THR A 56 -20.81 14.25 -10.32
CA THR A 56 -21.86 13.33 -9.85
C THR A 56 -21.81 11.99 -10.57
N THR A 57 -20.89 11.83 -11.52
CA THR A 57 -20.73 10.64 -12.34
C THR A 57 -19.84 9.63 -11.62
N PHE A 58 -20.42 8.51 -11.21
CA PHE A 58 -19.67 7.41 -10.63
C PHE A 58 -18.78 6.72 -11.68
N GLN A 59 -17.52 6.50 -11.32
CA GLN A 59 -16.56 5.77 -12.14
C GLN A 59 -16.65 4.27 -11.82
N TRP A 60 -16.93 3.45 -12.85
CA TRP A 60 -17.10 2.01 -12.70
C TRP A 60 -15.89 1.36 -12.01
N ASP A 61 -14.68 1.63 -12.49
CA ASP A 61 -13.48 0.92 -12.03
C ASP A 61 -13.19 1.14 -10.55
N ILE A 62 -13.50 2.34 -10.04
CA ILE A 62 -13.35 2.66 -8.60
C ILE A 62 -14.32 1.82 -7.77
N VAL A 63 -15.60 1.77 -8.17
CA VAL A 63 -16.62 1.01 -7.44
C VAL A 63 -16.37 -0.49 -7.57
N ALA A 64 -16.08 -0.99 -8.76
CA ALA A 64 -15.80 -2.40 -9.03
C ALA A 64 -14.59 -2.90 -8.24
N ARG A 65 -13.50 -2.12 -8.19
CA ARG A 65 -12.34 -2.42 -7.35
C ARG A 65 -12.74 -2.54 -5.88
N ARG A 66 -13.54 -1.61 -5.35
CA ARG A 66 -13.98 -1.65 -3.96
C ARG A 66 -14.89 -2.83 -3.66
N MET A 67 -15.82 -3.17 -4.57
CA MET A 67 -16.69 -4.35 -4.42
C MET A 67 -15.87 -5.65 -4.43
N ARG A 68 -14.83 -5.74 -5.26
CA ARG A 68 -13.91 -6.88 -5.30
C ARG A 68 -13.16 -7.04 -3.97
N GLU A 69 -12.57 -5.96 -3.45
CA GLU A 69 -11.91 -5.96 -2.14
C GLU A 69 -12.86 -6.43 -1.03
N LEU A 70 -14.09 -5.90 -0.99
CA LEU A 70 -15.07 -6.29 0.03
C LEU A 70 -15.48 -7.75 -0.07
N ALA A 71 -15.59 -8.30 -1.28
CA ALA A 71 -15.89 -9.72 -1.48
C ALA A 71 -14.76 -10.62 -0.94
N PHE A 72 -13.51 -10.22 -1.13
CA PHE A 72 -12.36 -10.92 -0.56
C PHE A 72 -12.30 -10.85 0.97
N LEU A 73 -12.53 -9.66 1.54
CA LEU A 73 -12.49 -9.47 3.00
C LEU A 73 -13.64 -10.16 3.74
N ASN A 74 -14.71 -10.52 3.02
CA ASN A 74 -15.89 -11.17 3.58
C ASN A 74 -16.20 -12.45 2.79
N ALA A 75 -15.42 -13.50 3.06
CA ALA A 75 -15.58 -14.81 2.44
C ALA A 75 -17.05 -15.28 2.48
N GLY A 76 -17.56 -15.73 1.33
CA GLY A 76 -18.94 -16.17 1.16
C GLY A 76 -19.97 -15.07 0.89
N ILE A 77 -19.61 -13.78 0.97
CA ILE A 77 -20.52 -12.70 0.55
C ILE A 77 -20.47 -12.55 -0.97
N ARG A 78 -21.65 -12.59 -1.59
CA ARG A 78 -21.83 -12.29 -3.02
C ARG A 78 -22.24 -10.84 -3.21
N ILE A 79 -21.43 -10.10 -3.95
CA ILE A 79 -21.70 -8.70 -4.32
C ILE A 79 -21.94 -8.64 -5.81
N THR A 80 -23.04 -8.03 -6.25
CA THR A 80 -23.32 -7.80 -7.67
C THR A 80 -23.26 -6.31 -7.94
N LEU A 81 -22.44 -5.90 -8.91
CA LEU A 81 -22.39 -4.54 -9.42
C LEU A 81 -23.01 -4.51 -10.82
N THR A 82 -23.90 -3.56 -11.07
CA THR A 82 -24.55 -3.40 -12.37
C THR A 82 -24.55 -1.92 -12.74
N ASP A 83 -24.03 -1.62 -13.92
CA ASP A 83 -24.10 -0.29 -14.53
C ASP A 83 -25.23 -0.30 -15.55
N LEU A 84 -26.29 0.43 -15.23
CA LEU A 84 -27.44 0.57 -16.12
C LEU A 84 -27.20 1.61 -17.22
N ARG A 85 -26.06 2.32 -17.21
CA ARG A 85 -25.66 3.19 -18.33
C ARG A 85 -25.22 2.30 -19.51
N PRO A 86 -25.75 2.52 -20.71
CA PRO A 86 -25.29 1.80 -21.89
C PRO A 86 -23.85 2.22 -22.26
N ASN A 87 -23.05 1.26 -22.73
CA ASN A 87 -21.80 1.56 -23.42
C ASN A 87 -22.06 2.02 -24.87
N ASP A 88 -21.00 2.25 -25.64
CA ASP A 88 -21.09 2.67 -27.06
C ASP A 88 -21.86 1.68 -27.96
N GLU A 89 -22.01 0.42 -27.51
CA GLU A 89 -22.79 -0.63 -28.18
C GLU A 89 -24.23 -0.79 -27.63
N GLY A 90 -24.67 0.09 -26.72
CA GLY A 90 -25.99 0.02 -26.10
C GLY A 90 -26.13 -1.04 -24.99
N LYS A 91 -25.05 -1.71 -24.59
CA LYS A 91 -25.07 -2.78 -23.58
C LYS A 91 -24.77 -2.26 -22.19
N THR A 92 -25.51 -2.76 -21.20
CA THR A 92 -25.25 -2.53 -19.77
C THR A 92 -24.16 -3.48 -19.26
N ARG A 93 -23.38 -3.04 -18.27
CA ARG A 93 -22.31 -3.85 -17.68
C ARG A 93 -22.76 -4.48 -16.36
N ARG A 94 -22.44 -5.76 -16.13
CA ARG A 94 -22.69 -6.45 -14.86
C ARG A 94 -21.52 -7.34 -14.48
N GLU A 95 -21.12 -7.29 -13.21
CA GLU A 95 -20.06 -8.13 -12.64
C GLU A 95 -20.51 -8.67 -11.28
N VAL A 96 -20.14 -9.92 -10.98
CA VAL A 96 -20.44 -10.59 -9.72
C VAL A 96 -19.11 -10.89 -9.03
N PHE A 97 -18.96 -10.39 -7.81
CA PHE A 97 -17.79 -10.61 -6.94
C PHE A 97 -18.18 -11.59 -5.84
N HIS A 98 -17.42 -12.67 -5.71
CA HIS A 98 -17.64 -13.69 -4.69
C HIS A 98 -16.35 -14.48 -4.49
N ALA A 99 -15.76 -14.36 -3.30
CA ALA A 99 -14.59 -15.11 -2.90
C ALA A 99 -14.99 -16.20 -1.90
N LYS A 100 -14.54 -17.43 -2.14
CA LYS A 100 -14.79 -18.57 -1.24
C LYS A 100 -13.71 -18.65 -0.16
N ASP A 101 -12.45 -18.47 -0.55
CA ASP A 101 -11.29 -18.63 0.33
C ASP A 101 -10.76 -17.28 0.87
N GLY A 102 -11.54 -16.20 0.66
CA GLY A 102 -11.33 -14.89 1.28
C GLY A 102 -9.95 -14.29 0.97
N LEU A 103 -9.16 -14.06 2.02
CA LEU A 103 -7.84 -13.40 1.90
C LEU A 103 -6.83 -14.21 1.07
N LYS A 104 -6.97 -15.55 0.98
CA LYS A 104 -6.10 -16.37 0.11
C LYS A 104 -6.24 -15.99 -1.36
N GLU A 105 -7.48 -15.84 -1.83
CA GLU A 105 -7.75 -15.39 -3.19
C GLU A 105 -7.32 -13.93 -3.38
N PHE A 106 -7.43 -13.12 -2.32
CA PHE A 106 -7.09 -11.70 -2.40
C PHE A 106 -5.59 -11.48 -2.64
N VAL A 107 -4.74 -12.12 -1.83
CA VAL A 107 -3.29 -11.98 -1.97
C VAL A 107 -2.83 -12.49 -3.35
N ARG A 108 -3.39 -13.63 -3.82
CA ARG A 108 -3.14 -14.14 -5.17
C ARG A 108 -3.60 -13.17 -6.26
N TYR A 109 -4.77 -12.55 -6.10
CA TYR A 109 -5.25 -11.54 -7.04
C TYR A 109 -4.32 -10.34 -7.09
N ILE A 110 -3.84 -9.84 -5.95
CA ILE A 110 -2.90 -8.72 -5.89
C ILE A 110 -1.56 -9.10 -6.53
N ASP A 111 -1.04 -10.29 -6.22
CA ASP A 111 0.28 -10.76 -6.63
C ASP A 111 0.33 -11.43 -8.02
N ARG A 112 -0.80 -11.47 -8.75
CA ARG A 112 -1.00 -12.25 -9.99
C ARG A 112 -0.02 -11.96 -11.13
N HIS A 113 0.60 -10.78 -11.12
CA HIS A 113 1.51 -10.32 -12.19
C HIS A 113 2.99 -10.43 -11.79
N ARG A 114 3.27 -10.93 -10.59
CA ARG A 114 4.63 -11.11 -10.06
C ARG A 114 5.03 -12.57 -10.13
N THR A 115 6.34 -12.83 -10.20
CA THR A 115 6.87 -14.20 -10.16
C THR A 115 6.99 -14.63 -8.71
N HIS A 116 6.22 -15.65 -8.30
CA HIS A 116 6.20 -16.15 -6.93
C HIS A 116 7.47 -16.97 -6.62
N LEU A 117 7.94 -16.91 -5.37
CA LEU A 117 9.04 -17.79 -4.91
C LEU A 117 8.58 -19.25 -4.83
N PHE A 118 7.34 -19.45 -4.39
CA PHE A 118 6.65 -20.73 -4.26
C PHE A 118 5.15 -20.48 -4.47
N ASP A 119 4.40 -21.51 -4.84
CA ASP A 119 2.98 -21.36 -5.18
C ASP A 119 2.06 -21.30 -3.94
N ASP A 120 2.52 -21.75 -2.76
CA ASP A 120 1.66 -21.73 -1.57
C ASP A 120 1.40 -20.31 -1.03
N VAL A 121 0.24 -20.14 -0.40
CA VAL A 121 -0.15 -18.92 0.32
C VAL A 121 -0.03 -19.19 1.81
N ILE A 122 0.88 -18.45 2.46
CA ILE A 122 0.97 -18.47 3.92
C ILE A 122 -0.29 -17.81 4.46
N TYR A 123 -1.20 -18.62 4.99
CA TYR A 123 -2.49 -18.16 5.49
C TYR A 123 -2.60 -18.40 6.98
N LEU A 124 -2.62 -17.30 7.73
CA LEU A 124 -2.63 -17.29 9.18
C LEU A 124 -4.00 -16.77 9.62
N LYS A 125 -4.80 -17.65 10.22
CA LYS A 125 -6.09 -17.30 10.82
C LYS A 125 -6.03 -17.61 12.31
N THR A 126 -6.03 -16.57 13.12
CA THR A 126 -5.82 -16.67 14.56
C THR A 126 -6.69 -15.67 15.31
N GLU A 127 -6.77 -15.83 16.62
CA GLU A 127 -7.48 -14.92 17.51
C GLU A 127 -6.67 -14.74 18.79
N LYS A 128 -6.53 -13.50 19.25
CA LYS A 128 -5.88 -13.20 20.53
C LYS A 128 -6.64 -12.12 21.26
N GLN A 129 -6.95 -12.33 22.54
CA GLN A 129 -7.67 -11.35 23.36
C GLN A 129 -9.01 -10.89 22.73
N GLY A 130 -9.74 -11.80 22.07
CA GLY A 130 -10.99 -11.46 21.37
C GLY A 130 -10.79 -10.60 20.11
N LEU A 131 -9.57 -10.50 19.59
CA LEU A 131 -9.23 -9.85 18.33
C LEU A 131 -9.01 -10.92 17.24
N PRO A 132 -9.98 -11.15 16.34
CA PRO A 132 -9.77 -11.96 15.15
C PRO A 132 -8.74 -11.32 14.23
N ILE A 133 -7.73 -12.10 13.86
CA ILE A 133 -6.62 -11.69 13.00
C ILE A 133 -6.52 -12.68 11.84
N GLU A 134 -6.59 -12.16 10.63
CA GLU A 134 -6.44 -12.94 9.41
C GLU A 134 -5.37 -12.30 8.54
N VAL A 135 -4.36 -13.08 8.15
CA VAL A 135 -3.24 -12.62 7.33
C VAL A 135 -3.00 -13.61 6.20
N ALA A 136 -2.87 -13.11 4.98
CA ALA A 136 -2.43 -13.91 3.83
C ALA A 136 -1.16 -13.28 3.24
N ILE A 137 -0.14 -14.11 2.99
CA ILE A 137 1.18 -13.67 2.56
C ILE A 137 1.62 -14.50 1.35
N MET A 138 2.23 -13.82 0.37
CA MET A 138 2.99 -14.43 -0.71
C MET A 138 4.33 -13.72 -0.85
N TYR A 139 5.38 -14.49 -1.13
CA TYR A 139 6.68 -13.93 -1.50
C TYR A 139 6.90 -14.06 -3.01
N ASN A 140 7.48 -13.03 -3.59
CA ASN A 140 7.81 -12.95 -5.01
C ASN A 140 9.27 -12.54 -5.21
N THR A 141 9.72 -12.54 -6.46
CA THR A 141 11.11 -12.20 -6.82
C THR A 141 11.39 -10.71 -6.86
N ASP A 142 10.39 -9.84 -6.71
CA ASP A 142 10.56 -8.39 -6.80
C ASP A 142 11.22 -7.82 -5.54
N TYR A 143 11.56 -6.53 -5.59
CA TYR A 143 12.32 -5.81 -4.56
C TYR A 143 11.45 -4.92 -3.66
N SER A 144 10.14 -4.88 -3.85
CA SER A 144 9.23 -3.99 -3.11
C SER A 144 8.31 -4.75 -2.16
N GLU A 145 8.07 -4.16 -0.99
CA GLU A 145 6.99 -4.58 -0.09
C GLU A 145 5.65 -4.08 -0.66
N ASN A 146 4.66 -4.97 -0.73
CA ASN A 146 3.29 -4.64 -1.10
C ASN A 146 2.33 -5.08 0.00
N LEU A 147 2.06 -4.17 0.93
CA LEU A 147 1.25 -4.43 2.11
C LEU A 147 -0.12 -3.76 2.01
N HIS A 148 -1.17 -4.57 2.10
CA HIS A 148 -2.56 -4.11 2.20
C HIS A 148 -3.10 -4.42 3.59
N SER A 149 -3.62 -3.41 4.29
CA SER A 149 -4.05 -3.58 5.68
C SER A 149 -5.47 -3.07 5.90
N TYR A 150 -6.23 -3.80 6.69
CA TYR A 150 -7.65 -3.56 6.91
C TYR A 150 -8.03 -3.73 8.38
N VAL A 151 -8.87 -2.82 8.86
CA VAL A 151 -9.51 -2.90 10.17
C VAL A 151 -11.01 -2.78 9.95
N ASN A 152 -11.79 -3.81 10.31
CA ASN A 152 -13.25 -3.83 10.10
C ASN A 152 -13.66 -3.47 8.65
N ASN A 153 -12.99 -4.07 7.66
CA ASN A 153 -13.18 -3.81 6.21
C ASN A 153 -12.76 -2.40 5.72
N ILE A 154 -12.21 -1.54 6.57
CA ILE A 154 -11.69 -0.22 6.21
C ILE A 154 -10.21 -0.37 5.87
N ASN A 155 -9.79 0.14 4.70
CA ASN A 155 -8.39 0.12 4.29
C ASN A 155 -7.60 1.16 5.08
N THR A 156 -6.59 0.72 5.83
CA THR A 156 -5.66 1.58 6.57
C THR A 156 -4.42 1.84 5.70
N ILE A 157 -4.53 2.80 4.79
CA ILE A 157 -3.47 3.12 3.81
C ILE A 157 -2.16 3.60 4.45
N GLU A 158 -2.22 4.19 5.64
CA GLU A 158 -1.05 4.64 6.43
C GLU A 158 -0.61 3.57 7.45
N GLY A 159 -1.26 2.40 7.44
CA GLY A 159 -0.99 1.31 8.36
C GLY A 159 -1.51 1.58 9.77
N GLY A 160 -0.65 1.46 10.78
CA GLY A 160 -1.02 1.61 12.18
C GLY A 160 -0.48 0.48 13.05
N THR A 161 -1.01 0.38 14.26
CA THR A 161 -0.49 -0.53 15.30
C THR A 161 -0.52 -2.00 14.88
N HIS A 162 -1.54 -2.44 14.13
CA HIS A 162 -1.62 -3.79 13.56
C HIS A 162 -0.52 -4.09 12.53
N VAL A 163 -0.21 -3.13 11.67
CA VAL A 163 0.90 -3.25 10.70
C VAL A 163 2.24 -3.33 11.42
N THR A 164 2.44 -2.49 12.44
CA THR A 164 3.65 -2.54 13.28
C THR A 164 3.80 -3.90 13.96
N GLY A 165 2.73 -4.40 14.58
CA GLY A 165 2.72 -5.72 15.22
C GLY A 165 3.05 -6.86 14.25
N PHE A 166 2.47 -6.83 13.05
CA PHE A 166 2.78 -7.79 11.99
C PHE A 166 4.25 -7.74 11.56
N ARG A 167 4.80 -6.54 11.31
CA ARG A 167 6.21 -6.38 10.89
C ARG A 167 7.19 -6.85 11.96
N MET A 168 6.86 -6.61 13.23
CA MET A 168 7.65 -7.11 14.37
C MET A 168 7.62 -8.64 14.43
N ALA A 169 6.45 -9.26 14.28
CA ALA A 169 6.32 -10.72 14.27
C ALA A 169 7.10 -11.34 13.11
N LEU A 170 6.90 -10.84 11.90
CA LEU A 170 7.55 -11.34 10.68
C LEU A 170 9.08 -11.31 10.83
N THR A 171 9.62 -10.17 11.25
CA THR A 171 11.06 -9.99 11.44
C THR A 171 11.61 -10.93 12.50
N ARG A 172 10.97 -10.99 13.69
CA ARG A 172 11.42 -11.84 14.79
C ARG A 172 11.41 -13.32 14.41
N VAL A 173 10.31 -13.79 13.82
CA VAL A 173 10.13 -15.21 13.50
C VAL A 173 11.09 -15.66 12.41
N LEU A 174 11.19 -14.93 11.29
CA LEU A 174 12.10 -15.29 10.20
C LEU A 174 13.56 -15.16 10.61
N LYS A 175 13.91 -14.17 11.44
CA LYS A 175 15.26 -14.06 11.99
C LYS A 175 15.61 -15.26 12.88
N ASN A 176 14.73 -15.61 13.82
CA ASN A 176 14.93 -16.77 14.67
C ASN A 176 15.06 -18.07 13.86
N TYR A 177 14.28 -18.23 12.79
CA TYR A 177 14.41 -19.38 11.90
C TYR A 177 15.76 -19.39 11.18
N ALA A 178 16.19 -18.25 10.62
CA ALA A 178 17.46 -18.09 9.91
C ALA A 178 18.68 -18.35 10.81
N ASP A 179 18.63 -17.90 12.06
CA ASP A 179 19.72 -18.07 13.03
C ASP A 179 19.85 -19.54 13.50
N ASN A 180 18.72 -20.26 13.60
CA ASN A 180 18.69 -21.65 14.06
C ASN A 180 18.94 -22.67 12.94
N ASP A 181 18.64 -22.36 11.68
CA ASP A 181 18.97 -23.24 10.56
C ASP A 181 20.47 -23.21 10.25
N ALA A 182 21.14 -24.35 10.39
CA ALA A 182 22.59 -24.46 10.26
C ALA A 182 23.13 -24.12 8.85
N GLN A 183 22.32 -24.26 7.79
CA GLN A 183 22.73 -23.91 6.43
C GLN A 183 22.60 -22.40 6.21
N ILE A 184 21.46 -21.83 6.59
CA ILE A 184 21.18 -20.39 6.42
C ILE A 184 22.13 -19.55 7.29
N SER A 185 22.31 -19.91 8.55
CA SER A 185 23.21 -19.21 9.47
C SER A 185 24.66 -19.16 8.93
N LYS A 186 25.17 -20.28 8.40
CA LYS A 186 26.49 -20.31 7.73
C LYS A 186 26.57 -19.42 6.49
N GLN A 187 25.49 -19.31 5.72
CA GLN A 187 25.46 -18.42 4.55
C GLN A 187 25.54 -16.94 4.97
N ILE A 188 24.82 -16.56 6.03
CA ILE A 188 24.86 -15.21 6.61
C ILE A 188 26.28 -14.89 7.11
N GLU A 189 26.89 -15.79 7.88
CA GLU A 189 28.27 -15.64 8.38
C GLU A 189 29.28 -15.50 7.23
N LYS A 190 29.17 -16.35 6.21
CA LYS A 190 30.04 -16.32 5.02
C LYS A 190 29.91 -15.01 4.24
N ALA A 191 28.70 -14.49 4.13
CA ALA A 191 28.43 -13.21 3.47
C ALA A 191 28.92 -12.01 4.29
N LYS A 192 29.14 -12.16 5.61
CA LYS A 192 29.52 -11.08 6.54
C LYS A 192 28.55 -9.89 6.47
N ILE A 193 27.26 -10.22 6.41
CA ILE A 193 26.16 -9.25 6.32
C ILE A 193 25.35 -9.27 7.61
N GLU A 194 24.85 -8.11 8.01
CA GLU A 194 23.83 -7.99 9.05
C GLU A 194 22.48 -7.90 8.36
N VAL A 195 21.53 -8.76 8.74
CA VAL A 195 20.16 -8.78 8.19
C VAL A 195 19.27 -7.83 9.01
N ALA A 196 18.69 -6.85 8.33
CA ALA A 196 17.78 -5.87 8.91
C ALA A 196 16.31 -6.26 8.70
N GLY A 197 15.40 -5.67 9.48
CA GLY A 197 13.97 -5.95 9.39
C GLY A 197 13.36 -5.70 8.00
N GLU A 198 13.90 -4.73 7.27
CA GLU A 198 13.47 -4.42 5.90
C GLU A 198 13.80 -5.51 4.88
N ASP A 199 14.90 -6.25 5.09
CA ASP A 199 15.32 -7.33 4.20
C ASP A 199 14.29 -8.47 4.20
N PHE A 200 13.62 -8.72 5.33
CA PHE A 200 12.54 -9.71 5.46
C PHE A 200 11.25 -9.32 4.73
N ARG A 201 11.08 -8.03 4.39
CA ARG A 201 9.89 -7.50 3.71
C ARG A 201 10.09 -7.32 2.22
N GLU A 202 11.31 -7.50 1.72
CA GLU A 202 11.61 -7.39 0.29
C GLU A 202 10.87 -8.49 -0.49
N GLY A 203 10.09 -8.09 -1.50
CA GLY A 203 9.27 -9.00 -2.32
C GLY A 203 8.11 -9.64 -1.56
N LEU A 204 7.72 -9.10 -0.40
CA LEU A 204 6.54 -9.53 0.36
C LEU A 204 5.28 -8.88 -0.23
N THR A 205 4.28 -9.69 -0.56
CA THR A 205 2.90 -9.23 -0.76
C THR A 205 2.03 -9.78 0.36
N ALA A 206 1.43 -8.92 1.16
CA ALA A 206 0.64 -9.36 2.31
C ALA A 206 -0.68 -8.59 2.44
N VAL A 207 -1.73 -9.30 2.83
CA VAL A 207 -3.03 -8.75 3.18
C VAL A 207 -3.30 -9.05 4.65
N ILE A 208 -3.46 -8.00 5.45
CA ILE A 208 -3.78 -8.08 6.88
C ILE A 208 -5.22 -7.60 7.08
N SER A 209 -6.08 -8.42 7.67
CA SER A 209 -7.44 -8.04 8.07
C SER A 209 -7.66 -8.37 9.54
N ILE A 210 -7.97 -7.35 10.33
CA ILE A 210 -8.30 -7.53 11.75
C ILE A 210 -9.67 -6.97 12.08
N LYS A 211 -10.29 -7.51 13.13
CA LYS A 211 -11.59 -7.04 13.63
C LYS A 211 -11.45 -6.48 15.04
N VAL A 212 -11.58 -5.17 15.19
CA VAL A 212 -11.44 -4.45 16.47
C VAL A 212 -12.81 -3.98 16.91
N ALA A 213 -13.22 -4.26 18.15
CA ALA A 213 -14.53 -3.83 18.66
C ALA A 213 -14.66 -2.29 18.72
N GLU A 214 -13.65 -1.63 19.27
CA GLU A 214 -13.59 -0.17 19.41
C GLU A 214 -12.34 0.41 18.72
N PRO A 215 -12.35 0.51 17.38
CA PRO A 215 -11.18 0.99 16.65
C PRO A 215 -11.01 2.51 16.83
N GLN A 216 -9.81 2.91 17.25
CA GLN A 216 -9.37 4.28 17.36
C GLN A 216 -8.45 4.58 16.17
N PHE A 217 -8.84 5.54 15.34
CA PHE A 217 -8.05 5.96 14.19
C PHE A 217 -7.41 7.33 14.43
N GLU A 218 -6.21 7.52 13.87
CA GLU A 218 -5.61 8.85 13.77
C GLU A 218 -6.36 9.64 12.69
N GLY A 219 -7.01 10.75 13.09
CA GLY A 219 -7.75 11.62 12.18
C GLY A 219 -9.07 11.04 11.65
N GLN A 220 -9.78 11.86 10.87
CA GLN A 220 -11.13 11.55 10.39
C GLN A 220 -11.15 10.57 9.20
N THR A 221 -10.08 10.53 8.41
CA THR A 221 -9.98 9.72 7.19
C THR A 221 -9.79 8.23 7.47
N LYS A 222 -9.64 7.83 8.75
CA LYS A 222 -9.49 6.44 9.20
C LYS A 222 -8.35 5.69 8.49
N THR A 223 -7.26 6.40 8.23
CA THR A 223 -6.12 5.92 7.44
C THR A 223 -5.13 5.12 8.27
N LYS A 224 -5.05 5.39 9.58
CA LYS A 224 -4.09 4.77 10.49
C LYS A 224 -4.73 4.35 11.81
N LEU A 225 -4.49 3.11 12.23
CA LEU A 225 -4.98 2.57 13.52
C LEU A 225 -4.06 2.99 14.67
N GLY A 226 -4.66 3.48 15.77
CA GLY A 226 -3.97 3.98 16.97
C GLY A 226 -4.07 3.11 18.22
N ASN A 227 -4.88 2.03 18.23
CA ASN A 227 -5.02 1.13 19.37
C ASN A 227 -3.68 0.44 19.73
N SER A 228 -3.02 0.89 20.80
CA SER A 228 -1.68 0.42 21.19
C SER A 228 -1.62 -1.09 21.49
N GLU A 229 -2.68 -1.62 22.09
CA GLU A 229 -2.85 -3.02 22.48
C GLU A 229 -2.89 -3.97 21.28
N VAL A 230 -3.35 -3.48 20.13
CA VAL A 230 -3.45 -4.27 18.89
C VAL A 230 -2.08 -4.69 18.39
N SER A 231 -1.04 -3.86 18.56
CA SER A 231 0.32 -4.20 18.13
C SER A 231 0.84 -5.45 18.84
N GLY A 232 0.67 -5.51 20.16
CA GLY A 232 1.11 -6.66 20.97
C GLY A 232 0.33 -7.93 20.63
N ALA A 233 -1.00 -7.83 20.52
CA ALA A 233 -1.87 -8.95 20.17
C ALA A 233 -1.53 -9.53 18.78
N VAL A 234 -1.37 -8.68 17.76
CA VAL A 234 -0.99 -9.10 16.41
C VAL A 234 0.41 -9.71 16.41
N ASN A 235 1.38 -9.09 17.08
CA ASN A 235 2.75 -9.59 17.12
C ASN A 235 2.83 -11.01 17.73
N GLN A 236 2.09 -11.27 18.79
CA GLN A 236 2.07 -12.58 19.41
C GLN A 236 1.34 -13.60 18.53
N ALA A 237 0.12 -13.29 18.07
CA ALA A 237 -0.72 -14.24 17.35
C ALA A 237 -0.16 -14.61 15.98
N VAL A 238 0.32 -13.62 15.22
CA VAL A 238 1.01 -13.86 13.95
C VAL A 238 2.34 -14.57 14.19
N GLY A 239 3.05 -14.22 15.27
CA GLY A 239 4.30 -14.87 15.64
C GLY A 239 4.14 -16.37 15.84
N GLU A 240 3.20 -16.76 16.70
CA GLU A 240 2.86 -18.17 16.99
C GLU A 240 2.44 -18.91 15.70
N ALA A 241 1.50 -18.35 14.93
CA ALA A 241 0.99 -18.99 13.72
C ALA A 241 2.05 -19.11 12.60
N LEU A 242 2.89 -18.09 12.42
CA LEU A 242 3.94 -18.10 11.42
C LEU A 242 5.06 -19.09 11.79
N THR A 243 5.42 -19.18 13.07
CA THR A 243 6.39 -20.19 13.52
C THR A 243 5.92 -21.60 13.17
N ASN A 244 4.67 -21.93 13.48
CA ASN A 244 4.11 -23.25 13.15
C ASN A 244 4.13 -23.51 11.64
N TYR A 245 3.77 -22.52 10.83
CA TYR A 245 3.80 -22.65 9.37
C TYR A 245 5.21 -22.96 8.85
N LEU A 246 6.25 -22.25 9.34
CA LEU A 246 7.62 -22.45 8.89
C LEU A 246 8.19 -23.81 9.30
N GLU A 247 7.76 -24.35 10.45
CA GLU A 247 8.12 -25.70 10.88
C GLU A 247 7.46 -26.78 10.01
N GLU A 248 6.22 -26.56 9.58
CA GLU A 248 5.49 -27.45 8.68
C GLU A 248 5.99 -27.36 7.22
N HIS A 249 6.55 -26.21 6.81
CA HIS A 249 6.96 -25.89 5.43
C HIS A 249 8.44 -25.48 5.36
N PRO A 250 9.39 -26.39 5.66
CA PRO A 250 10.81 -26.05 5.77
C PRO A 250 11.46 -25.69 4.43
N VAL A 251 10.90 -26.13 3.30
CA VAL A 251 11.42 -25.83 1.96
C VAL A 251 11.13 -24.37 1.62
N GLU A 252 9.89 -23.95 1.78
CA GLU A 252 9.40 -22.59 1.58
C GLU A 252 10.11 -21.64 2.55
N ALA A 253 10.25 -22.02 3.82
CA ALA A 253 10.97 -21.23 4.81
C ALA A 253 12.43 -20.96 4.40
N LYS A 254 13.14 -21.97 3.87
CA LYS A 254 14.50 -21.80 3.35
C LYS A 254 14.55 -20.88 2.14
N GLN A 255 13.63 -21.02 1.19
CA GLN A 255 13.56 -20.12 0.03
C GLN A 255 13.34 -18.66 0.42
N ILE A 256 12.51 -18.40 1.43
CA ILE A 256 12.32 -17.06 1.99
C ILE A 256 13.65 -16.54 2.56
N CYS A 257 14.30 -17.31 3.44
CA CYS A 257 15.57 -16.91 4.05
C CYS A 257 16.69 -16.66 3.03
N GLU A 258 16.78 -17.49 1.98
CA GLU A 258 17.75 -17.30 0.89
C GLU A 258 17.50 -15.98 0.14
N LYS A 259 16.24 -15.63 -0.14
CA LYS A 259 15.89 -14.32 -0.72
C LYS A 259 16.30 -13.19 0.23
N VAL A 260 16.06 -13.32 1.53
CA VAL A 260 16.44 -12.31 2.53
C VAL A 260 17.95 -12.08 2.57
N ILE A 261 18.75 -13.14 2.45
CA ILE A 261 20.22 -13.03 2.36
C ILE A 261 20.62 -12.24 1.12
N LEU A 262 19.97 -12.49 -0.03
CA LEU A 262 20.22 -11.73 -1.27
C LEU A 262 19.85 -10.25 -1.10
N ALA A 263 18.69 -9.96 -0.51
CA ALA A 263 18.24 -8.60 -0.20
C ALA A 263 19.23 -7.86 0.71
N ALA A 264 19.63 -8.48 1.82
CA ALA A 264 20.61 -7.94 2.76
C ALA A 264 21.97 -7.69 2.10
N THR A 265 22.43 -8.60 1.26
CA THR A 265 23.68 -8.45 0.49
C THR A 265 23.59 -7.27 -0.47
N ALA A 266 22.47 -7.14 -1.19
CA ALA A 266 22.22 -6.02 -2.10
C ALA A 266 22.15 -4.68 -1.37
N ARG A 267 21.53 -4.63 -0.19
CA ARG A 267 21.48 -3.43 0.67
C ARG A 267 22.87 -3.01 1.15
N VAL A 268 23.68 -3.95 1.66
CA VAL A 268 25.06 -3.66 2.09
C VAL A 268 25.92 -3.19 0.92
N ALA A 269 25.76 -3.79 -0.26
CA ALA A 269 26.44 -3.35 -1.48
C ALA A 269 25.99 -1.93 -1.88
N ALA A 270 24.69 -1.63 -1.83
CA ALA A 270 24.15 -0.30 -2.09
C ALA A 270 24.68 0.74 -1.09
N ARG A 271 24.78 0.41 0.21
CA ARG A 271 25.38 1.29 1.22
C ARG A 271 26.84 1.60 0.91
N LYS A 272 27.64 0.59 0.58
CA LYS A 272 29.05 0.77 0.18
C LYS A 272 29.19 1.62 -1.09
N ALA A 273 28.33 1.38 -2.09
CA ALA A 273 28.29 2.20 -3.31
C ALA A 273 27.98 3.66 -2.98
N ARG A 274 26.95 3.93 -2.17
CA ARG A 274 26.61 5.29 -1.69
C ARG A 274 27.78 5.96 -0.97
N GLU A 275 28.40 5.29 0.01
CA GLU A 275 29.54 5.84 0.76
C GLU A 275 30.73 6.16 -0.14
N SER A 276 30.99 5.33 -1.15
CA SER A 276 32.07 5.56 -2.12
C SER A 276 31.81 6.79 -2.98
N VAL A 277 30.56 7.04 -3.36
CA VAL A 277 30.14 8.22 -4.12
C VAL A 277 30.19 9.47 -3.25
N GLN A 278 29.71 9.40 -2.00
CA GLN A 278 29.79 10.52 -1.05
C GLN A 278 31.24 10.90 -0.72
N ARG A 279 32.13 9.94 -0.48
CA ARG A 279 33.56 10.21 -0.25
C ARG A 279 34.24 10.91 -1.44
N LYS A 280 33.91 10.50 -2.67
CA LYS A 280 34.39 11.20 -3.88
C LYS A 280 33.90 12.66 -3.92
N SER A 281 32.65 12.91 -3.54
CA SER A 281 32.07 14.26 -3.49
C SER A 281 32.70 15.18 -2.44
N VAL A 282 33.24 14.66 -1.33
CA VAL A 282 33.90 15.47 -0.29
C VAL A 282 35.29 15.92 -0.71
N MET A 283 36.03 15.09 -1.46
CA MET A 283 37.35 15.44 -1.99
C MET A 283 37.29 16.35 -3.23
N SER A 284 36.18 16.36 -3.98
CA SER A 284 35.94 17.30 -5.08
C SER A 284 35.12 18.48 -4.57
N GLY A 285 35.76 19.56 -4.13
CA GLY A 285 35.08 20.76 -3.62
C GLY A 285 33.96 21.25 -4.54
N GLY A 286 32.72 21.21 -4.04
CA GLY A 286 31.50 21.65 -4.74
C GLY A 286 30.46 20.54 -4.91
N GLY A 287 29.78 20.15 -3.83
CA GLY A 287 28.84 19.01 -3.75
C GLY A 287 27.49 19.14 -4.48
N LEU A 288 27.42 19.91 -5.56
CA LEU A 288 26.22 20.01 -6.42
C LEU A 288 26.53 19.44 -7.81
N PRO A 289 25.56 18.78 -8.47
CA PRO A 289 25.77 18.28 -9.83
C PRO A 289 26.25 19.38 -10.76
N GLY A 290 27.28 19.13 -11.57
CA GLY A 290 27.90 20.16 -12.43
C GLY A 290 26.97 20.80 -13.47
N LYS A 291 25.76 20.24 -13.69
CA LYS A 291 24.73 20.77 -14.57
C LYS A 291 23.64 21.56 -13.85
N LEU A 292 23.59 21.51 -12.53
CA LEU A 292 22.63 22.28 -11.74
C LEU A 292 22.97 23.76 -11.88
N ALA A 293 22.02 24.55 -12.37
CA ALA A 293 22.06 25.98 -12.21
C ALA A 293 21.37 26.30 -10.88
N ASP A 294 22.13 26.67 -9.85
CA ASP A 294 21.58 26.97 -8.52
C ASP A 294 20.93 28.36 -8.44
N CYS A 295 20.11 28.60 -7.41
CA CYS A 295 19.55 29.91 -7.06
C CYS A 295 20.41 30.59 -5.96
N SER A 296 20.26 31.89 -5.76
CA SER A 296 21.05 32.61 -4.74
C SER A 296 20.44 32.59 -3.33
N ASN A 297 19.13 32.39 -3.22
CA ASN A 297 18.45 32.22 -1.94
C ASN A 297 18.70 30.82 -1.38
N LYS A 298 18.86 30.73 -0.05
CA LYS A 298 19.13 29.48 0.68
C LYS A 298 17.98 29.04 1.58
N ASP A 299 16.88 29.80 1.65
CA ASP A 299 15.68 29.42 2.41
C ASP A 299 14.85 28.38 1.62
N PRO A 300 14.80 27.10 2.05
CA PRO A 300 14.09 26.05 1.32
C PRO A 300 12.59 26.31 1.17
N LYS A 301 11.99 27.17 2.01
CA LYS A 301 10.56 27.53 1.91
C LYS A 301 10.25 28.49 0.76
N GLN A 302 11.27 29.16 0.24
CA GLN A 302 11.15 30.16 -0.82
C GLN A 302 11.78 29.68 -2.13
N CYS A 303 12.57 28.62 -2.09
CA CYS A 303 13.28 28.09 -3.25
C CYS A 303 12.46 27.03 -3.99
N GLU A 304 12.58 27.05 -5.31
CA GLU A 304 11.96 26.09 -6.22
C GLU A 304 13.04 25.44 -7.08
N ILE A 305 12.88 24.15 -7.40
CA ILE A 305 13.74 23.45 -8.34
C ILE A 305 12.93 22.93 -9.53
N PHE A 306 13.38 23.27 -10.73
CA PHE A 306 12.76 22.83 -11.99
C PHE A 306 13.61 21.73 -12.63
N LEU A 307 13.02 20.56 -12.83
CA LEU A 307 13.60 19.45 -13.59
C LEU A 307 13.19 19.60 -15.05
N VAL A 308 14.16 19.72 -15.97
CA VAL A 308 13.90 19.99 -17.39
C VAL A 308 14.55 18.95 -18.29
N GLU A 309 13.88 18.63 -19.40
CA GLU A 309 14.36 17.63 -20.35
C GLU A 309 15.42 18.22 -21.29
N GLY A 310 16.67 17.77 -21.15
CA GLY A 310 17.80 18.14 -21.98
C GLY A 310 18.34 19.56 -21.73
N ASP A 311 19.53 19.84 -22.27
CA ASP A 311 20.17 21.14 -22.06
C ASP A 311 19.55 22.26 -22.90
N SER A 312 18.81 21.91 -23.95
CA SER A 312 18.10 22.91 -24.77
C SER A 312 17.01 23.59 -23.95
N ALA A 313 16.08 22.82 -23.37
CA ALA A 313 15.09 23.35 -22.43
C ALA A 313 15.77 23.94 -21.18
N GLY A 314 16.86 23.32 -20.71
CA GLY A 314 17.68 23.86 -19.62
C GLY A 314 18.27 25.24 -19.89
N GLY A 315 18.71 25.53 -21.10
CA GLY A 315 19.22 26.83 -21.51
C GLY A 315 18.15 27.91 -21.45
N SER A 316 16.98 27.63 -22.05
CA SER A 316 15.83 28.54 -22.04
C SER A 316 15.32 28.79 -20.62
N ALA A 317 15.14 27.74 -19.82
CA ALA A 317 14.71 27.85 -18.44
C ALA A 317 15.72 28.62 -17.58
N LYS A 318 17.03 28.38 -17.77
CA LYS A 318 18.09 29.12 -17.06
C LYS A 318 18.09 30.61 -17.36
N GLN A 319 17.75 31.00 -18.60
CA GLN A 319 17.68 32.40 -19.00
C GLN A 319 16.41 33.10 -18.48
N GLY A 320 15.28 32.40 -18.44
CA GLY A 320 13.98 32.97 -18.06
C GLY A 320 13.65 32.93 -16.55
N ARG A 321 14.45 32.22 -15.74
CA ARG A 321 14.18 32.05 -14.31
C ARG A 321 14.43 33.31 -13.48
N ASP A 322 13.76 33.39 -12.34
CA ASP A 322 14.22 34.22 -11.24
C ASP A 322 15.43 33.55 -10.57
N ARG A 323 16.62 34.14 -10.75
CA ARG A 323 17.87 33.59 -10.18
C ARG A 323 17.89 33.66 -8.66
N TYR A 324 17.03 34.46 -8.04
CA TYR A 324 16.94 34.55 -6.59
C TYR A 324 16.35 33.27 -5.99
N THR A 325 15.24 32.75 -6.53
CA THR A 325 14.49 31.63 -5.92
C THR A 325 14.50 30.34 -6.74
N GLN A 326 14.86 30.36 -8.03
CA GLN A 326 14.62 29.23 -8.93
C GLN A 326 15.91 28.55 -9.38
N ALA A 327 16.06 27.27 -9.05
CA ALA A 327 17.13 26.39 -9.53
C ALA A 327 16.67 25.56 -10.74
N ILE A 328 17.57 25.29 -11.69
CA ILE A 328 17.26 24.50 -12.91
C ILE A 328 18.20 23.30 -12.97
N LEU A 329 17.64 22.09 -13.05
CA LEU A 329 18.39 20.85 -13.25
C LEU A 329 18.00 20.19 -14.59
N PRO A 330 18.88 20.30 -15.61
CA PRO A 330 18.70 19.58 -16.87
C PRO A 330 18.97 18.08 -16.72
N LEU A 331 18.01 17.26 -17.14
CA LEU A 331 18.11 15.79 -17.17
C LEU A 331 18.28 15.31 -18.61
N ARG A 332 19.26 14.44 -18.88
CA ARG A 332 19.47 13.87 -20.22
C ARG A 332 19.01 12.42 -20.26
N GLY A 333 18.34 12.07 -21.36
CA GLY A 333 17.89 10.71 -21.62
C GLY A 333 16.71 10.30 -20.74
N LYS A 334 16.30 9.04 -20.87
CA LYS A 334 15.22 8.48 -20.07
C LYS A 334 15.72 8.22 -18.65
N ILE A 335 14.95 8.66 -17.66
CA ILE A 335 15.20 8.31 -16.26
C ILE A 335 15.06 6.80 -16.11
N LEU A 336 15.97 6.20 -15.33
CA LEU A 336 15.92 4.77 -15.02
C LEU A 336 14.58 4.43 -14.37
N ASN A 337 13.90 3.38 -14.85
CA ASN A 337 12.70 2.89 -14.16
C ASN A 337 13.12 2.23 -12.84
N VAL A 338 12.91 2.94 -11.74
CA VAL A 338 13.33 2.53 -10.39
C VAL A 338 12.48 1.40 -9.79
N GLU A 339 11.29 1.13 -10.33
CA GLU A 339 10.36 0.12 -9.79
C GLU A 339 10.89 -1.32 -9.95
N LYS A 340 11.71 -1.56 -10.99
CA LYS A 340 12.18 -2.91 -11.38
C LYS A 340 13.66 -3.15 -11.17
N VAL A 341 14.36 -2.24 -10.49
CA VAL A 341 15.82 -2.29 -10.36
C VAL A 341 16.23 -2.20 -8.90
N GLN A 342 17.27 -2.95 -8.56
CA GLN A 342 17.84 -2.92 -7.23
C GLN A 342 18.42 -1.54 -6.90
N TRP A 343 18.32 -1.16 -5.63
CA TRP A 343 18.82 0.11 -5.10
C TRP A 343 20.26 0.43 -5.49
N HIS A 344 21.18 -0.55 -5.54
CA HIS A 344 22.56 -0.30 -5.95
C HIS A 344 22.64 0.32 -7.36
N ARG A 345 21.86 -0.19 -8.33
CA ARG A 345 21.79 0.39 -9.69
C ARG A 345 21.17 1.77 -9.72
N VAL A 346 20.23 2.04 -8.81
CA VAL A 346 19.62 3.37 -8.66
C VAL A 346 20.68 4.39 -8.25
N PHE A 347 21.57 4.07 -7.31
CA PHE A 347 22.66 4.98 -6.89
C PHE A 347 23.82 5.07 -7.88
N GLU A 348 23.97 4.09 -8.78
CA GLU A 348 24.93 4.18 -9.88
C GLU A 348 24.41 5.03 -11.05
N ALA A 349 23.09 5.23 -11.15
CA ALA A 349 22.48 6.02 -12.21
C ALA A 349 22.71 7.54 -11.99
N GLU A 350 23.50 8.15 -12.86
CA GLU A 350 23.85 9.58 -12.79
C GLU A 350 22.62 10.49 -12.76
N SER A 351 21.59 10.22 -13.57
CA SER A 351 20.38 11.05 -13.64
C SER A 351 19.61 11.06 -12.32
N VAL A 352 19.49 9.90 -11.67
CA VAL A 352 18.85 9.78 -10.36
C VAL A 352 19.71 10.44 -9.30
N MET A 353 21.01 10.17 -9.28
CA MET A 353 21.94 10.77 -8.31
C MET A 353 21.97 12.30 -8.37
N ASN A 354 21.91 12.87 -9.58
CA ASN A 354 21.87 14.32 -9.75
C ASN A 354 20.61 14.91 -9.09
N ILE A 355 19.43 14.28 -9.25
CA ILE A 355 18.19 14.73 -8.59
C ILE A 355 18.35 14.67 -7.06
N ILE A 356 18.87 13.54 -6.54
CA ILE A 356 19.06 13.32 -5.11
C ILE A 356 19.96 14.40 -4.51
N GLN A 357 21.10 14.67 -5.15
CA GLN A 357 22.05 15.68 -4.71
C GLN A 357 21.47 17.10 -4.80
N SER A 358 20.73 17.43 -5.86
CA SER A 358 20.14 18.75 -6.03
C SER A 358 19.04 19.08 -5.03
N ILE A 359 18.25 18.09 -4.59
CA ILE A 359 17.20 18.30 -3.57
C ILE A 359 17.79 18.18 -2.15
N GLY A 360 19.01 17.63 -2.01
CA GLY A 360 19.65 17.44 -0.71
C GLY A 360 19.02 16.33 0.12
N VAL A 361 18.27 15.42 -0.49
CA VAL A 361 17.63 14.29 0.20
C VAL A 361 18.68 13.23 0.49
N ARG A 362 18.72 12.76 1.76
CA ARG A 362 19.53 11.61 2.16
C ARG A 362 18.61 10.41 2.37
N PHE A 363 18.84 9.32 1.64
CA PHE A 363 18.07 8.08 1.80
C PHE A 363 18.62 7.26 2.97
N GLY A 364 17.74 6.86 3.90
CA GLY A 364 18.07 5.87 4.93
C GLY A 364 18.55 6.43 6.27
N VAL A 365 18.05 7.61 6.68
CA VAL A 365 18.25 8.14 8.04
C VAL A 365 16.87 8.30 8.71
N GLU A 366 16.20 7.19 8.97
CA GLU A 366 15.26 7.12 10.10
C GLU A 366 15.94 6.25 11.13
N GLY A 367 16.57 6.88 12.13
CA GLY A 367 17.32 6.20 13.19
C GLY A 367 18.63 6.86 13.65
N GLU A 368 19.05 7.98 13.04
CA GLU A 368 19.94 8.97 13.66
C GLU A 368 19.21 10.30 13.82
#